data_AF-A0A933PCJ9-F1
#
_entry.id   AF-A0A933PCJ9-F1
#
_cell.length_a   1.000
_cell.length_b   1.000
_cell.length_c   1.000
_cell.angle_alpha   90.00
_cell.angle_beta   90.00
_cell.angle_gamma   90.00
#
_symmetry.space_group_name_H-M   'P 1'
#
loop_
_entity.id
_entity.type
_entity.pdbx_description
1 polymer ?
#
loop_
_entity_poly.entity_id
_entity_poly.type
_entity_poly.pdbx_seq_one_letter_code
_entity_poly.pdbx_strand_id
1 'polypeptide(L)'
;MPADVIAFYGLLVVWAALLVLAVRRKRFEAFLAFGLGLMVLLNLRYFLTGQPAGIRFFIGLYDTFDNLGLRRGQGAPALAPCDGNACTVWDARYTYHPSWGVAFYDRFVDPPVLRKALLYVHIAFNSAALLFMHVQLARPGLGERRRRHVVLGRVTFGVLTIGTVAAVVLASEHGAVPDYGGLWAETGFYSMSAVVYGTAVLGVLAARRGDAATHRVWMIRSLGALWGAFWLFRVMLVVTGPLLRGHNTASLLLSIWLSAPLGALVADRAAHALAARRAAVPGTDQETVRPAR
;
A
#
# COMPACT_ATOMS: atom_id res chain seq x y z
N MET A 1 -0.27 -20.36 -17.29
CA MET A 1 0.05 -19.38 -16.24
C MET A 1 -0.02 -20.10 -14.90
N PRO A 2 0.81 -19.77 -13.91
CA PRO A 2 0.73 -20.35 -12.57
C PRO A 2 -0.67 -20.17 -11.99
N ALA A 3 -1.22 -21.22 -11.36
CA ALA A 3 -2.62 -21.24 -10.90
C ALA A 3 -2.89 -20.16 -9.84
N ASP A 4 -1.91 -19.87 -8.99
CA ASP A 4 -2.00 -18.82 -7.97
C ASP A 4 -2.01 -17.41 -8.58
N VAL A 5 -1.27 -17.17 -9.66
CA VAL A 5 -1.31 -15.90 -10.40
C VAL A 5 -2.66 -15.72 -11.10
N ILE A 6 -3.21 -16.78 -11.73
CA ILE A 6 -4.55 -16.75 -12.33
C ILE A 6 -5.60 -16.43 -11.25
N ALA A 7 -5.54 -17.12 -10.11
CA ALA A 7 -6.47 -16.88 -9.01
C ALA A 7 -6.38 -15.42 -8.52
N PHE A 8 -5.17 -14.88 -8.36
CA PHE A 8 -4.98 -13.50 -7.96
C PHE A 8 -5.56 -12.49 -8.97
N TYR A 9 -5.31 -12.68 -10.27
CA TYR A 9 -5.92 -11.82 -11.30
C TYR A 9 -7.45 -11.94 -11.31
N GLY A 10 -8.00 -13.14 -11.09
CA GLY A 10 -9.44 -13.32 -10.89
C GLY A 10 -9.97 -12.49 -9.72
N LEU A 11 -9.27 -12.48 -8.57
CA LEU A 11 -9.63 -11.65 -7.42
C LEU A 11 -9.53 -10.15 -7.75
N LEU A 12 -8.54 -9.72 -8.54
CA LEU A 12 -8.44 -8.33 -9.00
C LEU A 12 -9.61 -7.93 -9.91
N VAL A 13 -10.07 -8.82 -10.79
CA VAL A 13 -11.25 -8.57 -11.64
C VAL A 13 -12.50 -8.39 -10.77
N VAL A 14 -12.70 -9.27 -9.78
CA VAL A 14 -13.80 -9.12 -8.80
C VAL A 14 -13.69 -7.80 -8.06
N TRP A 15 -12.49 -7.43 -7.61
CA TRP A 15 -12.27 -6.18 -6.91
C TRP A 15 -12.55 -4.94 -7.77
N ALA A 16 -12.16 -4.96 -9.03
CA ALA A 16 -12.47 -3.91 -10.00
C ALA A 16 -13.97 -3.81 -10.27
N ALA A 17 -14.68 -4.94 -10.40
CA ALA A 17 -16.13 -4.95 -10.54
C ALA A 17 -16.82 -4.34 -9.31
N LEU A 18 -16.34 -4.65 -8.10
CA LEU A 18 -16.82 -4.02 -6.86
C LEU A 18 -16.58 -2.51 -6.85
N LEU A 19 -15.46 -2.03 -7.39
CA LEU A 19 -15.21 -0.58 -7.53
C LEU A 19 -16.24 0.07 -8.47
N VAL A 20 -16.50 -0.52 -9.64
CA VAL A 20 -17.50 0.00 -10.58
C VAL A 20 -18.88 0.05 -9.94
N LEU A 21 -19.28 -1.03 -9.25
CA LEU A 21 -20.54 -1.07 -8.51
C LEU A 21 -20.56 -0.04 -7.38
N ALA A 22 -19.46 0.15 -6.66
CA ALA A 22 -19.34 1.14 -5.60
C ALA A 22 -19.49 2.57 -6.12
N VAL A 23 -18.89 2.90 -7.27
CA VAL A 23 -19.01 4.20 -7.91
C VAL A 23 -20.44 4.46 -8.39
N ARG A 24 -21.12 3.43 -8.93
CA ARG A 24 -22.52 3.51 -9.37
C ARG A 24 -23.47 3.70 -8.18
N ARG A 25 -23.29 2.91 -7.12
CA ARG A 25 -24.17 2.89 -5.93
C ARG A 25 -23.78 3.89 -4.85
N LYS A 26 -22.63 4.57 -4.99
CA LYS A 26 -22.01 5.45 -4.00
C LYS A 26 -21.77 4.77 -2.64
N ARG A 27 -21.44 3.48 -2.67
CA ARG A 27 -21.22 2.62 -1.49
C ARG A 27 -19.93 1.81 -1.67
N PHE A 28 -18.90 2.16 -0.92
CA PHE A 28 -17.54 1.62 -1.08
C PHE A 28 -17.19 0.52 -0.09
N GLU A 29 -18.10 0.14 0.81
CA GLU A 29 -17.84 -0.79 1.91
C GLU A 29 -17.34 -2.16 1.40
N ALA A 30 -18.02 -2.72 0.40
CA ALA A 30 -17.64 -4.01 -0.18
C ALA A 30 -16.28 -3.95 -0.90
N PHE A 31 -16.04 -2.87 -1.66
CA PHE A 31 -14.76 -2.64 -2.35
C PHE A 31 -13.60 -2.54 -1.35
N LEU A 32 -13.78 -1.77 -0.27
CA LEU A 32 -12.76 -1.59 0.77
C LEU A 32 -12.53 -2.88 1.54
N ALA A 33 -13.59 -3.58 1.96
CA ALA A 33 -13.49 -4.84 2.70
C ALA A 33 -12.79 -5.92 1.87
N PHE A 34 -13.14 -6.05 0.59
CA PHE A 34 -12.50 -7.00 -0.31
C PHE A 34 -11.02 -6.66 -0.53
N GLY A 35 -10.70 -5.38 -0.77
CA GLY A 35 -9.32 -4.92 -0.92
C GLY A 35 -8.47 -5.16 0.35
N LEU A 36 -9.04 -4.98 1.53
CA LEU A 36 -8.38 -5.36 2.79
C LEU A 36 -8.13 -6.86 2.90
N GLY A 37 -9.14 -7.68 2.57
CA GLY A 37 -8.99 -9.14 2.56
C GLY A 37 -7.89 -9.60 1.60
N LEU A 38 -7.83 -9.00 0.40
CA LEU A 38 -6.79 -9.30 -0.58
C LEU A 38 -5.40 -8.84 -0.11
N MET A 39 -5.30 -7.69 0.55
CA MET A 39 -4.05 -7.22 1.16
C MET A 39 -3.56 -8.21 2.23
N VAL A 40 -4.45 -8.68 3.11
CA VAL A 40 -4.12 -9.68 4.12
C VAL A 40 -3.65 -10.98 3.46
N LEU A 41 -4.35 -11.46 2.44
CA LEU A 41 -3.97 -12.68 1.71
C LEU A 41 -2.55 -12.55 1.10
N LEU A 42 -2.27 -11.43 0.43
CA LEU A 42 -0.97 -11.15 -0.17
C LEU A 42 0.15 -11.14 0.87
N ASN A 43 -0.07 -10.45 1.99
CA ASN A 43 0.95 -10.28 3.02
C ASN A 43 1.12 -11.55 3.87
N LEU A 44 0.04 -12.28 4.17
CA LEU A 44 0.08 -13.54 4.90
C LEU A 44 0.91 -14.60 4.15
N ARG A 45 0.87 -14.58 2.81
CA ARG A 45 1.68 -15.48 1.98
C ARG A 45 3.17 -15.44 2.33
N TYR A 46 3.74 -14.27 2.62
CA TYR A 46 5.15 -14.15 3.02
C TYR A 46 5.47 -15.01 4.24
N PHE A 47 4.53 -15.11 5.20
CA PHE A 47 4.71 -15.89 6.42
C PHE A 47 4.46 -17.39 6.20
N LEU A 48 3.53 -17.73 5.31
CA LEU A 48 3.16 -19.13 5.04
C LEU A 48 4.15 -19.84 4.11
N THR A 49 4.64 -19.16 3.07
CA THR A 49 5.52 -19.75 2.06
C THR A 49 6.98 -19.34 2.21
N GLY A 50 7.27 -18.41 3.14
CA GLY A 50 8.57 -17.78 3.29
C GLY A 50 8.80 -16.60 2.33
N GLN A 51 9.74 -15.73 2.70
CA GLN A 51 10.03 -14.50 1.94
C GLN A 51 10.44 -14.74 0.49
N PRO A 52 11.38 -15.66 0.15
CA PRO A 52 11.78 -15.85 -1.24
C PRO A 52 10.60 -16.23 -2.12
N ALA A 53 9.76 -17.17 -1.68
CA ALA A 53 8.57 -17.59 -2.43
C ALA A 53 7.50 -16.48 -2.53
N GLY A 54 7.34 -15.68 -1.47
CA GLY A 54 6.47 -14.49 -1.49
C GLY A 54 6.93 -13.45 -2.52
N ILE A 55 8.24 -13.19 -2.57
CA ILE A 55 8.85 -12.25 -3.53
C ILE A 55 8.74 -12.76 -4.96
N ARG A 56 9.01 -14.06 -5.21
CA ARG A 56 8.83 -14.68 -6.53
C ARG A 56 7.42 -14.49 -7.07
N PHE A 57 6.44 -14.75 -6.21
CA PHE A 57 5.03 -14.54 -6.55
C PHE A 57 4.77 -13.07 -6.88
N PHE A 58 5.26 -12.14 -6.03
CA PHE A 58 5.10 -10.71 -6.23
C PHE A 58 5.70 -10.23 -7.57
N ILE A 59 6.92 -10.65 -7.91
CA ILE A 59 7.56 -10.33 -9.21
C ILE A 59 6.73 -10.91 -10.36
N GLY A 60 6.29 -12.17 -10.23
CA GLY A 60 5.47 -12.82 -11.23
C GLY A 60 4.13 -12.10 -11.51
N LEU A 61 3.61 -11.32 -10.58
CA LEU A 61 2.42 -10.49 -10.85
C LEU A 61 2.68 -9.42 -11.91
N TYR A 62 3.93 -8.92 -12.03
CA TYR A 62 4.30 -7.87 -12.96
C TYR A 62 4.87 -8.41 -14.28
N ASP A 63 5.50 -9.59 -14.26
CA ASP A 63 6.07 -10.22 -15.45
C ASP A 63 5.13 -10.22 -16.67
N THR A 64 3.84 -10.52 -16.44
CA THR A 64 2.82 -10.52 -17.52
C THR A 64 2.68 -9.16 -18.18
N PHE A 65 2.72 -8.07 -17.40
CA PHE A 65 2.54 -6.72 -17.89
C PHE A 65 3.84 -6.20 -18.51
N ASP A 66 4.97 -6.41 -17.85
CA ASP A 66 6.27 -5.92 -18.30
C ASP A 66 6.73 -6.57 -19.62
N ASN A 67 6.37 -7.84 -19.83
CA ASN A 67 6.64 -8.57 -21.07
C ASN A 67 5.56 -8.36 -22.15
N LEU A 68 4.51 -7.57 -21.90
CA LEU A 68 3.43 -7.36 -22.86
C LEU A 68 3.96 -6.70 -24.15
N GLY A 69 3.77 -7.36 -25.29
CA GLY A 69 4.23 -6.87 -26.59
C GLY A 69 5.73 -7.03 -26.85
N LEU A 70 6.48 -7.71 -25.97
CA LEU A 70 7.84 -8.18 -26.27
C LEU A 70 7.80 -9.54 -26.95
N ARG A 71 8.74 -9.78 -27.86
CA ARG A 71 9.00 -11.12 -28.41
C ARG A 71 9.65 -12.00 -27.33
N ARG A 72 9.52 -13.32 -27.47
CA ARG A 72 10.17 -14.25 -26.54
C ARG A 72 11.69 -14.02 -26.53
N GLY A 73 12.26 -13.83 -25.34
CA GLY A 73 13.69 -13.57 -25.16
C GLY A 73 14.12 -12.13 -25.49
N GLN A 74 13.20 -11.25 -25.87
CA GLN A 74 13.49 -9.83 -26.04
C GLN A 74 13.56 -9.16 -24.67
N GLY A 75 14.72 -8.59 -24.32
CA GLY A 75 14.89 -7.78 -23.12
C GLY A 75 14.50 -6.31 -23.32
N ALA A 76 14.59 -5.54 -22.24
CA ALA A 76 14.52 -4.08 -22.23
C ALA A 76 15.39 -3.55 -21.08
N PRO A 77 15.81 -2.27 -21.07
CA PRO A 77 16.67 -1.72 -20.02
C PRO A 77 16.15 -1.87 -18.58
N ALA A 78 14.83 -1.92 -18.38
CA ALA A 78 14.22 -2.16 -17.08
C ALA A 78 13.94 -3.64 -16.79
N LEU A 79 14.44 -4.57 -17.62
CA LEU A 79 14.27 -6.00 -17.45
C LEU A 79 15.61 -6.72 -17.36
N ALA A 80 15.73 -7.67 -16.44
CA ALA A 80 16.91 -8.47 -16.22
C ALA A 80 16.56 -9.97 -16.08
N PRO A 81 17.47 -10.87 -16.49
CA PRO A 81 17.39 -12.27 -16.08
C PRO A 81 17.78 -12.42 -14.60
N CYS A 82 17.47 -13.56 -14.01
CA CYS A 82 17.93 -13.94 -12.68
C CYS A 82 18.44 -15.38 -12.65
N ASP A 83 19.29 -15.72 -11.69
CA ASP A 83 19.94 -17.02 -11.64
C ASP A 83 18.92 -18.17 -11.58
N GLY A 84 19.09 -19.15 -12.46
CA GLY A 84 18.17 -20.27 -12.64
C GLY A 84 16.70 -19.89 -12.89
N ASN A 85 16.42 -18.63 -13.27
CA ASN A 85 15.05 -18.07 -13.32
C ASN A 85 14.29 -18.16 -11.98
N ALA A 86 15.03 -18.21 -10.86
CA ALA A 86 14.49 -18.51 -9.54
C ALA A 86 13.69 -17.34 -8.94
N CYS A 87 13.76 -16.14 -9.50
CA CYS A 87 13.08 -14.94 -9.00
C CYS A 87 11.61 -14.82 -9.44
N THR A 88 11.08 -15.77 -10.21
CA THR A 88 9.69 -15.74 -10.69
C THR A 88 8.95 -17.05 -10.43
N VAL A 89 7.62 -17.03 -10.59
CA VAL A 89 6.75 -18.21 -10.63
C VAL A 89 6.48 -18.70 -12.06
N TRP A 90 7.01 -18.04 -13.08
CA TRP A 90 6.67 -18.29 -14.48
C TRP A 90 7.53 -19.32 -15.21
N ASP A 91 8.51 -19.93 -14.54
CA ASP A 91 9.45 -20.90 -15.12
C ASP A 91 9.96 -20.42 -16.50
N ALA A 92 10.07 -21.30 -17.50
CA ALA A 92 10.59 -20.96 -18.83
C ALA A 92 9.69 -20.04 -19.70
N ARG A 93 8.55 -19.53 -19.17
CA ARG A 93 7.62 -18.67 -19.91
C ARG A 93 8.19 -17.26 -20.09
N TYR A 94 8.75 -16.68 -19.03
CA TYR A 94 9.41 -15.38 -19.02
C TYR A 94 10.82 -15.56 -18.46
N THR A 95 11.82 -15.09 -19.21
CA THR A 95 13.25 -15.14 -18.83
C THR A 95 13.81 -13.76 -18.50
N TYR A 96 12.98 -12.73 -18.62
CA TYR A 96 13.28 -11.34 -18.31
C TYR A 96 12.19 -10.83 -17.38
N HIS A 97 12.63 -10.28 -16.27
CA HIS A 97 11.80 -9.81 -15.16
C HIS A 97 12.09 -8.35 -14.89
N PRO A 98 11.19 -7.58 -14.28
CA PRO A 98 11.52 -6.24 -13.80
C PRO A 98 12.85 -6.25 -13.04
N SER A 99 13.83 -5.45 -13.47
CA SER A 99 15.19 -5.41 -12.92
C SER A 99 15.18 -5.13 -11.41
N TRP A 100 14.31 -4.22 -10.98
CA TRP A 100 14.06 -3.96 -9.57
C TRP A 100 13.53 -5.19 -8.82
N GLY A 101 12.72 -6.02 -9.48
CA GLY A 101 12.21 -7.26 -8.92
C GLY A 101 13.32 -8.27 -8.70
N VAL A 102 14.20 -8.46 -9.69
CA VAL A 102 15.39 -9.30 -9.58
C VAL A 102 16.27 -8.83 -8.42
N ALA A 103 16.62 -7.54 -8.39
CA ALA A 103 17.43 -6.96 -7.33
C ALA A 103 16.77 -7.10 -5.94
N PHE A 104 15.44 -7.06 -5.86
CA PHE A 104 14.72 -7.31 -4.62
C PHE A 104 14.82 -8.78 -4.19
N TYR A 105 14.66 -9.71 -5.11
CA TYR A 105 14.77 -11.14 -4.83
C TYR A 105 16.16 -11.50 -4.30
N ASP A 106 17.22 -11.04 -4.97
CA ASP A 106 18.60 -11.36 -4.62
C ASP A 106 18.96 -10.89 -3.21
N ARG A 107 18.38 -9.77 -2.76
CA ARG A 107 18.57 -9.26 -1.39
C ARG A 107 17.96 -10.14 -0.30
N PHE A 108 17.02 -11.01 -0.65
CA PHE A 108 16.18 -11.77 0.27
C PHE A 108 16.19 -13.28 0.04
N VAL A 109 16.96 -13.80 -0.92
CA VAL A 109 17.17 -15.24 -1.09
C VAL A 109 18.10 -15.80 0.00
N ASP A 110 19.18 -15.08 0.33
CA ASP A 110 20.07 -15.37 1.46
C ASP A 110 20.41 -14.11 2.27
N PRO A 111 19.42 -13.52 2.97
CA PRO A 111 19.60 -12.26 3.67
C PRO A 111 20.29 -12.45 5.04
N PRO A 112 21.05 -11.45 5.52
CA PRO A 112 21.36 -11.34 6.94
C PRO A 112 20.08 -11.38 7.78
N VAL A 113 20.15 -12.02 8.96
CA VAL A 113 19.01 -12.25 9.86
C VAL A 113 18.22 -10.96 10.13
N LEU A 114 18.93 -9.85 10.33
CA LEU A 114 18.30 -8.56 10.59
C LEU A 114 17.43 -8.08 9.42
N ARG A 115 17.92 -8.12 8.18
CA ARG A 115 17.17 -7.71 6.98
C ARG A 115 15.89 -8.53 6.82
N LYS A 116 16.01 -9.85 6.99
CA LYS A 116 14.87 -10.78 6.99
C LYS A 116 13.83 -10.39 8.05
N ALA A 117 14.27 -10.17 9.29
CA ALA A 117 13.39 -9.79 10.39
C ALA A 117 12.70 -8.45 10.13
N LEU A 118 13.44 -7.44 9.66
CA LEU A 118 12.90 -6.11 9.34
C LEU A 118 11.79 -6.18 8.29
N LEU A 119 11.94 -7.01 7.24
CA LEU A 119 10.89 -7.14 6.21
C LEU A 119 9.61 -7.74 6.79
N TYR A 120 9.72 -8.78 7.62
CA TYR A 120 8.55 -9.35 8.29
C TYR A 120 7.89 -8.37 9.26
N VAL A 121 8.68 -7.65 10.06
CA VAL A 121 8.17 -6.61 10.97
C VAL A 121 7.45 -5.53 10.17
N HIS A 122 8.06 -5.03 9.09
CA HIS A 122 7.45 -4.04 8.21
C HIS A 122 6.10 -4.53 7.66
N ILE A 123 6.05 -5.73 7.08
CA ILE A 123 4.83 -6.31 6.50
C ILE A 123 3.76 -6.48 7.57
N ALA A 124 4.07 -7.13 8.69
CA ALA A 124 3.09 -7.42 9.74
C ALA A 124 2.50 -6.15 10.35
N PHE A 125 3.37 -5.23 10.77
CA PHE A 125 2.95 -4.06 11.53
C PHE A 125 2.22 -3.02 10.67
N ASN A 126 2.64 -2.80 9.42
CA ASN A 126 1.91 -1.89 8.52
C ASN A 126 0.59 -2.50 8.02
N SER A 127 0.51 -3.83 7.85
CA SER A 127 -0.77 -4.51 7.58
C SER A 127 -1.74 -4.32 8.74
N ALA A 128 -1.28 -4.52 9.97
CA ALA A 128 -2.08 -4.31 11.17
C ALA A 128 -2.52 -2.84 11.30
N ALA A 129 -1.61 -1.88 11.08
CA ALA A 129 -1.94 -0.46 11.07
C ALA A 129 -3.05 -0.14 10.06
N LEU A 130 -2.92 -0.61 8.82
CA LEU A 130 -3.91 -0.39 7.78
C LEU A 130 -5.27 -1.00 8.16
N LEU A 131 -5.31 -2.22 8.70
CA LEU A 131 -6.54 -2.84 9.21
C LEU A 131 -7.18 -2.01 10.33
N PHE A 132 -6.40 -1.64 11.35
CA PHE A 132 -6.92 -0.89 12.49
C PHE A 132 -7.44 0.48 12.10
N MET A 133 -6.81 1.17 11.16
CA MET A 133 -7.32 2.45 10.65
C MET A 133 -8.69 2.31 9.97
N HIS A 134 -8.97 1.20 9.30
CA HIS A 134 -10.32 0.95 8.76
C HIS A 134 -11.33 0.65 9.85
N VAL A 135 -10.93 -0.10 10.88
CA VAL A 135 -11.80 -0.33 12.04
C VAL A 135 -12.13 1.01 12.72
N GLN A 136 -11.15 1.90 12.85
CA GLN A 136 -11.34 3.26 13.39
C GLN A 136 -12.26 4.11 12.52
N LEU A 137 -12.13 4.03 11.19
CA LEU A 137 -13.01 4.74 10.26
C LEU A 137 -14.45 4.22 10.33
N ALA A 138 -14.63 2.90 10.43
CA ALA A 138 -15.95 2.27 10.55
C ALA A 138 -16.59 2.48 11.93
N ARG A 139 -15.79 2.74 12.97
CA ARG A 139 -16.23 2.90 14.36
C ARG A 139 -15.67 4.21 14.95
N PRO A 140 -16.18 5.37 14.51
CA PRO A 140 -15.72 6.65 15.02
C PRO A 140 -15.96 6.78 16.53
N GLY A 141 -15.04 7.47 17.22
CA GLY A 141 -15.01 7.60 18.69
C GLY A 141 -16.06 8.55 19.29
N LEU A 142 -17.35 8.33 19.00
CA LEU A 142 -18.47 9.12 19.54
C LEU A 142 -19.06 8.49 20.81
N GLY A 143 -19.50 9.34 21.74
CA GLY A 143 -20.16 8.94 22.99
C GLY A 143 -19.37 7.91 23.80
N GLU A 144 -20.04 6.84 24.20
CA GLU A 144 -19.47 5.75 25.02
C GLU A 144 -18.30 5.01 24.34
N ARG A 145 -18.15 5.13 23.01
CA ARG A 145 -17.07 4.47 22.25
C ARG A 145 -15.75 5.22 22.29
N ARG A 146 -15.72 6.44 22.87
CA ARG A 146 -14.52 7.30 22.93
C ARG A 146 -13.30 6.58 23.53
N ARG A 147 -13.47 5.87 24.65
CA ARG A 147 -12.36 5.15 25.31
C ARG A 147 -11.77 4.08 24.39
N ARG A 148 -12.62 3.31 23.70
CA ARG A 148 -12.19 2.27 22.73
C ARG A 148 -11.44 2.88 21.56
N HIS A 149 -11.95 3.99 21.00
CA HIS A 149 -11.29 4.73 19.92
C HIS A 149 -9.89 5.21 20.33
N VAL A 150 -9.74 5.77 21.54
CA VAL A 150 -8.44 6.23 22.05
C VAL A 150 -7.45 5.07 22.23
N VAL A 151 -7.89 3.96 22.84
CA VAL A 151 -7.02 2.79 23.04
C VAL A 151 -6.57 2.21 21.70
N LEU A 152 -7.52 1.96 20.80
CA LEU A 152 -7.19 1.45 19.46
C LEU A 152 -6.32 2.45 18.70
N GLY A 153 -6.48 3.77 18.91
CA GLY A 153 -5.69 4.81 18.26
C GLY A 153 -4.24 4.77 18.71
N ARG A 154 -3.99 4.59 20.01
CA ARG A 154 -2.64 4.40 20.58
C ARG A 154 -1.99 3.13 20.04
N VAL A 155 -2.72 2.02 20.01
CA VAL A 155 -2.23 0.75 19.44
C VAL A 155 -1.89 0.93 17.96
N THR A 156 -2.80 1.53 17.17
CA THR A 156 -2.61 1.80 15.73
C THR A 156 -1.36 2.64 15.49
N PHE A 157 -1.18 3.72 16.26
CA PHE A 157 -0.01 4.57 16.14
C PHE A 157 1.28 3.82 16.49
N GLY A 158 1.29 3.07 17.60
CA GLY A 158 2.45 2.27 18.00
C GLY A 158 2.84 1.21 16.96
N VAL A 159 1.87 0.49 16.39
CA VAL A 159 2.17 -0.49 15.34
C VAL A 159 2.68 0.19 14.06
N LEU A 160 2.08 1.33 13.67
CA LEU A 160 2.55 2.11 12.53
C LEU A 160 3.99 2.59 12.74
N THR A 161 4.33 3.08 13.94
CA THR A 161 5.69 3.52 14.27
C THR A 161 6.70 2.39 14.09
N ILE A 162 6.43 1.19 14.65
CA ILE A 162 7.33 0.03 14.52
C ILE A 162 7.50 -0.38 13.05
N GLY A 163 6.40 -0.48 12.31
CA GLY A 163 6.44 -0.83 10.89
C GLY A 163 7.15 0.21 10.01
N THR A 164 7.04 1.49 10.37
CA THR A 164 7.72 2.60 9.68
C THR A 164 9.21 2.61 9.97
N VAL A 165 9.61 2.42 11.24
CA VAL A 165 11.04 2.33 11.60
C VAL A 165 11.69 1.15 10.86
N ALA A 166 11.02 0.00 10.81
CA ALA A 166 11.53 -1.14 10.06
C ALA A 166 11.67 -0.83 8.54
N ALA A 167 10.70 -0.12 7.95
CA ALA A 167 10.80 0.35 6.56
C ALA A 167 12.00 1.28 6.34
N VAL A 168 12.20 2.26 7.22
CA VAL A 168 13.29 3.25 7.10
C VAL A 168 14.65 2.55 7.19
N VAL A 169 14.83 1.62 8.12
CA VAL A 169 16.08 0.85 8.24
C VAL A 169 16.30 -0.06 7.03
N LEU A 170 15.25 -0.66 6.45
CA LEU A 170 15.38 -1.39 5.19
C LEU A 170 15.75 -0.48 4.02
N ALA A 171 15.14 0.71 3.96
CA ALA A 171 15.35 1.70 2.92
C ALA A 171 16.80 2.20 2.90
N SER A 172 17.46 2.32 4.04
CA SER A 172 18.86 2.79 4.14
C SER A 172 19.88 1.89 3.44
N GLU A 173 19.51 0.65 3.10
CA GLU A 173 20.37 -0.24 2.33
C GLU A 173 20.19 -0.07 0.81
N HIS A 174 19.22 0.73 0.35
CA HIS A 174 18.89 0.81 -1.08
C HIS A 174 19.89 1.64 -1.88
N GLY A 175 20.60 2.58 -1.24
CA GLY A 175 21.61 3.42 -1.88
C GLY A 175 22.67 2.63 -2.67
N ALA A 176 22.99 1.43 -2.20
CA ALA A 176 23.99 0.54 -2.81
C ALA A 176 23.44 -0.37 -3.93
N VAL A 177 22.17 -0.24 -4.33
CA VAL A 177 21.51 -1.17 -5.27
C VAL A 177 21.00 -0.41 -6.51
N PRO A 178 21.82 -0.25 -7.56
CA PRO A 178 21.48 0.56 -8.74
C PRO A 178 20.20 0.11 -9.44
N ASP A 179 20.01 -1.19 -9.64
CA ASP A 179 18.81 -1.76 -10.30
C ASP A 179 17.54 -1.66 -9.45
N TYR A 180 17.68 -1.30 -8.18
CA TYR A 180 16.56 -0.96 -7.31
C TYR A 180 16.37 0.56 -7.18
N GLY A 181 17.08 1.37 -7.98
CA GLY A 181 17.00 2.83 -8.01
C GLY A 181 18.03 3.56 -7.15
N GLY A 182 18.93 2.83 -6.48
CA GLY A 182 20.02 3.40 -5.69
C GLY A 182 19.55 4.45 -4.67
N LEU A 183 20.28 5.56 -4.59
CA LEU A 183 20.00 6.67 -3.66
C LEU A 183 18.63 7.32 -3.90
N TRP A 184 18.13 7.32 -5.13
CA TRP A 184 16.80 7.87 -5.45
C TRP A 184 15.66 7.01 -4.89
N ALA A 185 15.85 5.70 -4.84
CA ALA A 185 14.89 4.80 -4.21
C ALA A 185 14.98 4.92 -2.67
N GLU A 186 16.19 4.96 -2.11
CA GLU A 186 16.39 5.18 -0.67
C GLU A 186 15.68 6.44 -0.17
N THR A 187 15.99 7.59 -0.78
CA THR A 187 15.38 8.88 -0.41
C THR A 187 13.89 8.93 -0.73
N GLY A 188 13.45 8.24 -1.79
CA GLY A 188 12.03 8.08 -2.11
C GLY A 188 11.28 7.30 -1.03
N PHE A 189 11.85 6.21 -0.49
CA PHE A 189 11.23 5.46 0.59
C PHE A 189 11.21 6.24 1.91
N TYR A 190 12.22 7.07 2.17
CA TYR A 190 12.16 8.04 3.27
C TYR A 190 11.04 9.05 3.07
N SER A 191 10.85 9.57 1.86
CA SER A 191 9.75 10.46 1.53
C SER A 191 8.37 9.78 1.71
N MET A 192 8.21 8.56 1.20
CA MET A 192 7.00 7.75 1.42
C MET A 192 6.71 7.57 2.92
N SER A 193 7.73 7.20 3.69
CA SER A 193 7.65 7.05 5.15
C SER A 193 7.26 8.35 5.84
N ALA A 194 7.86 9.48 5.43
CA ALA A 194 7.56 10.80 5.97
C ALA A 194 6.11 11.23 5.69
N VAL A 195 5.55 10.90 4.53
CA VAL A 195 4.14 11.21 4.20
C VAL A 195 3.20 10.35 5.04
N VAL A 196 3.41 9.04 5.07
CA VAL A 196 2.59 8.09 5.83
C VAL A 196 2.63 8.40 7.33
N TYR A 197 3.84 8.57 7.87
CA TYR A 197 4.03 8.76 9.30
C TYR A 197 3.77 10.20 9.74
N GLY A 198 4.18 11.19 8.94
CA GLY A 198 3.96 12.60 9.22
C GLY A 198 2.48 12.95 9.31
N THR A 199 1.65 12.43 8.40
CA THR A 199 0.19 12.60 8.48
C THR A 199 -0.39 11.96 9.75
N ALA A 200 0.13 10.81 10.18
CA ALA A 200 -0.27 10.17 11.43
C ALA A 200 0.11 11.02 12.66
N VAL A 201 1.35 11.50 12.72
CA VAL A 201 1.87 12.37 13.79
C VAL A 201 1.04 13.65 13.90
N LEU A 202 0.77 14.32 12.79
CA LEU A 202 -0.03 15.55 12.77
C LEU A 202 -1.47 15.31 13.28
N GLY A 203 -2.06 14.15 12.96
CA GLY A 203 -3.35 13.76 13.51
C GLY A 203 -3.31 13.48 15.01
N VAL A 204 -2.27 12.85 15.52
CA VAL A 204 -2.08 12.64 16.97
C VAL A 204 -1.88 13.97 17.69
N LEU A 205 -1.08 14.89 17.13
CA LEU A 205 -0.87 16.23 17.69
C LEU A 205 -2.16 17.05 17.72
N ALA A 206 -2.99 16.98 16.67
CA ALA A 206 -4.31 17.59 16.67
C ALA A 206 -5.22 17.01 17.77
N ALA A 207 -5.25 15.69 17.93
CA ALA A 207 -6.02 15.04 19.01
C ALA A 207 -5.54 15.47 20.40
N ARG A 208 -4.23 15.59 20.62
CA ARG A 208 -3.66 16.08 21.89
C ARG A 208 -4.04 17.52 22.21
N ARG A 209 -4.27 18.34 21.19
CA ARG A 209 -4.77 19.72 21.31
C ARG A 209 -6.29 19.82 21.48
N GLY A 210 -7.01 18.68 21.47
CA GLY A 210 -8.47 18.67 21.52
C GLY A 210 -9.15 19.06 20.21
N ASP A 211 -8.39 19.27 19.13
CA ASP A 211 -8.93 19.64 17.82
C ASP A 211 -9.35 18.38 17.04
N ALA A 212 -10.60 17.95 17.30
CA ALA A 212 -11.18 16.77 16.68
C ALA A 212 -11.37 16.91 15.16
N ALA A 213 -11.63 18.12 14.67
CA ALA A 213 -11.83 18.38 13.25
C ALA A 213 -10.51 18.19 12.48
N THR A 214 -9.44 18.83 12.94
CA THR A 214 -8.11 18.68 12.32
C THR A 214 -7.56 17.28 12.50
N HIS A 215 -7.80 16.63 13.66
CA HIS A 215 -7.48 15.22 13.86
C HIS A 215 -8.08 14.34 12.76
N ARG A 216 -9.38 14.50 12.48
CA ARG A 216 -10.08 13.72 11.46
C ARG A 216 -9.48 13.91 10.07
N VAL A 217 -9.17 15.13 9.67
CA VAL A 217 -8.55 15.43 8.38
C VAL A 217 -7.21 14.69 8.23
N TRP A 218 -6.33 14.80 9.22
CA TRP A 218 -5.04 14.13 9.19
C TRP A 218 -5.15 12.60 9.21
N MET A 219 -6.12 12.03 9.93
CA MET A 219 -6.33 10.57 9.94
C MET A 219 -6.85 10.03 8.61
N ILE A 220 -7.68 10.80 7.90
CA ILE A 220 -8.10 10.46 6.54
C ILE A 220 -6.91 10.49 5.58
N ARG A 221 -6.07 11.53 5.66
CA ARG A 221 -4.85 11.64 4.85
C ARG A 221 -3.87 10.50 5.13
N SER A 222 -3.70 10.13 6.41
CA SER A 222 -2.84 9.02 6.81
C SER A 222 -3.35 7.68 6.31
N LEU A 223 -4.66 7.43 6.40
CA LEU A 223 -5.27 6.24 5.81
C LEU A 223 -5.07 6.21 4.29
N GLY A 224 -5.30 7.34 3.62
CA GLY A 224 -5.05 7.51 2.20
C GLY A 224 -3.59 7.25 1.82
N ALA A 225 -2.63 7.76 2.61
CA ALA A 225 -1.21 7.54 2.39
C ALA A 225 -0.83 6.06 2.51
N LEU A 226 -1.34 5.34 3.51
CA LEU A 226 -1.11 3.88 3.63
C LEU A 226 -1.73 3.10 2.48
N TRP A 227 -2.96 3.44 2.08
CA TRP A 227 -3.58 2.88 0.88
C TRP A 227 -2.75 3.15 -0.37
N GLY A 228 -2.22 4.37 -0.47
CA GLY A 228 -1.34 4.79 -1.54
C GLY A 228 -0.08 3.93 -1.60
N ALA A 229 0.67 3.91 -0.49
CA ALA A 229 1.90 3.14 -0.34
C ALA A 229 1.71 1.64 -0.61
N PHE A 230 0.55 1.07 -0.29
CA PHE A 230 0.29 -0.35 -0.54
C PHE A 230 -0.31 -0.62 -1.92
N TRP A 231 -1.51 -0.10 -2.20
CA TRP A 231 -2.28 -0.45 -3.38
C TRP A 231 -1.95 0.43 -4.59
N LEU A 232 -1.91 1.75 -4.41
CA LEU A 232 -1.61 2.65 -5.53
C LEU A 232 -0.20 2.39 -6.07
N PHE A 233 0.76 2.14 -5.19
CA PHE A 233 2.11 1.70 -5.55
C PHE A 233 2.08 0.52 -6.54
N ARG A 234 1.31 -0.53 -6.23
CA ARG A 234 1.20 -1.73 -7.08
C ARG A 234 0.50 -1.44 -8.41
N VAL A 235 -0.58 -0.65 -8.37
CA VAL A 235 -1.29 -0.23 -9.59
C VAL A 235 -0.36 0.59 -10.49
N MET A 236 0.43 1.50 -9.92
CA MET A 236 1.40 2.29 -10.66
C MET A 236 2.45 1.41 -11.31
N LEU A 237 2.99 0.40 -10.62
CA LEU A 237 3.93 -0.56 -11.22
C LEU A 237 3.31 -1.31 -12.40
N VAL A 238 2.09 -1.84 -12.26
CA VAL A 238 1.38 -2.54 -13.36
C VAL A 238 1.20 -1.64 -14.59
N VAL A 239 0.87 -0.36 -14.38
CA VAL A 239 0.60 0.57 -15.48
C VAL A 239 1.89 1.11 -16.09
N THR A 240 2.83 1.55 -15.27
CA THR A 240 4.04 2.26 -15.72
C THR A 240 5.17 1.31 -16.11
N GLY A 241 5.18 0.07 -15.63
CA GLY A 241 6.17 -0.95 -15.97
C GLY A 241 6.31 -1.16 -17.49
N PRO A 242 5.26 -1.58 -18.21
CA PRO A 242 5.31 -1.73 -19.67
C PRO A 242 5.58 -0.41 -20.41
N LEU A 243 5.08 0.71 -19.90
CA LEU A 243 5.22 2.02 -20.54
C LEU A 243 6.65 2.58 -20.45
N LEU A 244 7.35 2.28 -19.36
CA LEU A 244 8.66 2.85 -19.04
C LEU A 244 9.78 1.81 -19.07
N ARG A 245 9.54 0.62 -19.64
CA ARG A 245 10.54 -0.47 -19.73
C ARG A 245 11.85 -0.08 -20.44
N GLY A 246 11.82 1.00 -21.24
CA GLY A 246 13.00 1.61 -21.86
C GLY A 246 13.93 2.35 -20.90
N HIS A 247 13.49 2.59 -19.65
CA HIS A 247 14.21 3.37 -18.66
C HIS A 247 14.33 2.56 -17.36
N ASN A 248 15.56 2.12 -17.05
CA ASN A 248 15.80 1.33 -15.84
C ASN A 248 15.27 2.07 -14.59
N THR A 249 14.59 1.35 -13.70
CA THR A 249 14.03 1.84 -12.42
C THR A 249 12.94 2.92 -12.49
N ALA A 250 12.62 3.50 -13.65
CA ALA A 250 11.72 4.65 -13.74
C ALA A 250 10.32 4.35 -13.18
N SER A 251 9.74 3.20 -13.53
CA SER A 251 8.44 2.75 -13.00
C SER A 251 8.45 2.60 -11.48
N LEU A 252 9.52 2.01 -10.92
CA LEU A 252 9.69 1.85 -9.49
C LEU A 252 9.79 3.22 -8.80
N LEU A 253 10.67 4.10 -9.27
CA LEU A 253 10.90 5.41 -8.67
C LEU A 253 9.63 6.25 -8.66
N LEU A 254 8.88 6.30 -9.77
CA LEU A 254 7.59 7.00 -9.80
C LEU A 254 6.61 6.42 -8.79
N SER A 255 6.55 5.10 -8.67
CA SER A 255 5.68 4.43 -7.71
C SER A 255 6.08 4.75 -6.26
N ILE A 256 7.37 4.75 -5.94
CA ILE A 256 7.89 5.11 -4.61
C ILE A 256 7.51 6.56 -4.26
N TRP A 257 7.85 7.50 -5.13
CA TRP A 257 7.73 8.93 -4.83
C TRP A 257 6.28 9.42 -4.79
N LEU A 258 5.40 8.87 -5.61
CA LEU A 258 4.07 9.46 -5.83
C LEU A 258 2.95 8.70 -5.12
N SER A 259 3.09 7.41 -4.88
CA SER A 259 1.97 6.58 -4.41
C SER A 259 1.38 7.04 -3.07
N ALA A 260 2.19 7.30 -2.05
CA ALA A 260 1.70 7.79 -0.76
C ALA A 260 1.12 9.22 -0.82
N PRO A 261 1.80 10.23 -1.42
CA PRO A 261 1.22 11.56 -1.61
C PRO A 261 -0.11 11.55 -2.37
N LEU A 262 -0.19 10.80 -3.48
CA LEU A 262 -1.41 10.68 -4.27
C LEU A 262 -2.51 9.99 -3.48
N GLY A 263 -2.19 8.94 -2.72
CA GLY A 263 -3.15 8.27 -1.84
C GLY A 263 -3.73 9.22 -0.79
N ALA A 264 -2.89 10.03 -0.13
CA ALA A 264 -3.33 11.04 0.82
C ALA A 264 -4.25 12.09 0.17
N LEU A 265 -3.87 12.58 -1.02
CA LEU A 265 -4.64 13.56 -1.78
C LEU A 265 -6.00 13.03 -2.23
N VAL A 266 -6.05 11.79 -2.73
CA VAL A 266 -7.30 11.13 -3.14
C VAL A 266 -8.24 10.97 -1.94
N ALA A 267 -7.73 10.53 -0.79
CA ALA A 267 -8.54 10.38 0.42
C ALA A 267 -9.07 11.73 0.93
N ASP A 268 -8.25 12.78 0.92
CA ASP A 268 -8.63 14.13 1.30
C ASP A 268 -9.76 14.67 0.42
N ARG A 269 -9.62 14.56 -0.90
CA ARG A 269 -10.66 14.99 -1.86
C ARG A 269 -11.93 14.18 -1.72
N ALA A 270 -11.83 12.86 -1.53
CA ALA A 270 -12.99 12.02 -1.31
C ALA A 270 -13.75 12.43 -0.04
N ALA A 271 -13.03 12.75 1.04
CA ALA A 271 -13.64 13.21 2.28
C ALA A 271 -14.34 14.57 2.13
N HIS A 272 -13.71 15.53 1.46
CA HIS A 272 -14.33 16.83 1.16
C HIS A 272 -15.59 16.69 0.29
N ALA A 273 -15.53 15.87 -0.75
CA ALA A 273 -16.68 15.61 -1.63
C ALA A 273 -17.84 14.97 -0.87
N LEU A 274 -17.56 14.04 0.06
CA LEU A 274 -18.59 13.42 0.91
C LEU A 274 -19.19 14.41 1.92
N ALA A 275 -18.37 15.30 2.49
CA ALA A 275 -18.85 16.35 3.41
C ALA A 275 -19.76 17.36 2.70
N ALA A 276 -19.35 17.87 1.54
CA ALA A 276 -20.15 18.80 0.74
C ALA A 276 -21.51 18.21 0.34
N ARG A 277 -21.54 16.92 -0.02
CA ARG A 277 -22.78 16.20 -0.33
C ARG A 277 -23.74 16.09 0.84
N ARG A 278 -23.24 15.86 2.06
CA ARG A 278 -24.09 15.80 3.26
C ARG A 278 -24.71 17.16 3.58
N ALA A 279 -23.96 18.24 3.41
CA ALA A 279 -24.47 19.60 3.59
C ALA A 279 -25.51 20.00 2.54
N ALA A 280 -25.44 19.43 1.33
CA ALA A 280 -26.36 19.72 0.22
C ALA A 280 -27.71 18.97 0.29
N VAL A 281 -27.95 18.12 1.29
CA VAL A 281 -29.25 17.48 1.52
C VAL A 281 -30.02 18.30 2.55
N PRO A 282 -30.93 19.21 2.13
CA PRO A 282 -31.74 19.99 3.07
C PRO A 282 -32.67 19.05 3.86
N GLY A 283 -32.58 19.08 5.19
CA GLY A 283 -33.53 18.41 6.10
C GLY A 283 -32.95 17.52 7.21
N THR A 284 -31.62 17.33 7.31
CA THR A 284 -31.03 16.49 8.39
C THR A 284 -30.52 17.25 9.62
N ASP A 285 -30.57 18.59 9.64
CA ASP A 285 -30.13 19.41 10.79
C ASP A 285 -31.31 20.03 11.57
N GLN A 286 -32.33 19.22 11.89
CA GLN A 286 -33.30 19.54 12.95
C GLN A 286 -33.54 18.32 13.85
N GLU A 287 -32.47 17.69 14.33
CA GLU A 287 -32.58 16.95 15.59
C GLU A 287 -32.45 17.98 16.72
N THR A 288 -33.63 18.43 17.16
CA THR A 288 -33.85 19.31 18.31
C THR A 288 -32.94 18.90 19.47
N VAL A 289 -31.93 19.72 19.77
CA VAL A 289 -31.27 19.74 21.06
C VAL A 289 -32.33 20.15 22.08
N ARG A 290 -33.00 19.17 22.70
CA ARG A 290 -33.76 19.44 23.92
C ARG A 290 -32.74 19.79 25.00
N PRO A 291 -32.83 20.96 25.64
CA PRO A 291 -32.00 21.25 26.80
C PRO A 291 -32.35 20.24 27.90
N ALA A 292 -31.33 19.56 28.41
CA ALA A 292 -31.47 18.79 29.64
C ALA A 292 -31.82 19.77 30.78
N ARG A 293 -32.95 19.51 31.43
CA ARG A 293 -33.27 20.06 32.75
C ARG A 293 -32.65 19.17 33.81
#